data_AF-A0A0A0JNQ2-F1
#
_entry.id   AF-A0A0A0JNQ2-F1
#
_cell.length_a   1.000
_cell.length_b   1.000
_cell.length_c   1.000
_cell.angle_alpha   90.00
_cell.angle_beta   90.00
_cell.angle_gamma   90.00
#
_symmetry.space_group_name_H-M   'P 1'
#
loop_
_entity.id
_entity.type
_entity.pdbx_description
1 polymer ?
#
loop_
_entity_poly.entity_id
_entity_poly.type
_entity_poly.pdbx_seq_one_letter_code
_entity_poly.pdbx_strand_id
1 'polypeptide(L)'
;MAHLGPLDDSPLSCDLADGLYPERLGFTSVEPAGTDREIRLDAARTAYRQLGRQIAERYESAVKMSSRQRFGMVDDMWELAAREARAATGDGWGPVVERTSCCFLFALPGCHECGGCPRLARHT
;
A
#
# COMPACT_ATOMS: atom_id res chain seq x y z
N MET A 1 1.13 -14.89 -16.63
CA MET A 1 0.24 -13.83 -16.13
C MET A 1 -1.13 -14.44 -15.93
N ALA A 2 -1.68 -14.39 -14.71
CA ALA A 2 -3.04 -14.88 -14.46
C ALA A 2 -4.05 -13.93 -15.12
N HIS A 3 -4.98 -14.50 -15.90
CA HIS A 3 -6.08 -13.76 -16.53
C HIS A 3 -7.12 -13.42 -15.46
N LEU A 4 -7.32 -12.14 -15.15
CA LEU A 4 -8.15 -11.68 -14.03
C LEU A 4 -9.67 -11.62 -14.33
N GLY A 5 -10.09 -12.00 -15.54
CA GLY A 5 -11.51 -11.98 -15.94
C GLY A 5 -12.04 -10.57 -16.26
N PRO A 6 -13.26 -10.46 -16.83
CA PRO A 6 -13.95 -9.17 -16.98
C PRO A 6 -14.38 -8.63 -15.60
N LEU A 7 -14.44 -7.30 -15.46
CA LEU A 7 -14.81 -6.64 -14.20
C LEU A 7 -16.20 -7.04 -13.69
N ASP A 8 -17.12 -7.38 -14.59
CA ASP A 8 -18.51 -7.72 -14.28
C ASP A 8 -18.68 -9.12 -13.64
N ASP A 9 -17.68 -10.01 -13.79
CA ASP A 9 -17.61 -11.34 -13.16
C ASP A 9 -16.49 -11.39 -12.11
N SER A 10 -16.20 -10.25 -11.47
CA SER A 10 -15.13 -10.18 -10.48
C SER A 10 -15.48 -11.06 -9.27
N PRO A 11 -14.63 -12.03 -8.89
CA PRO A 11 -14.82 -12.80 -7.65
C PRO A 11 -14.64 -11.94 -6.39
N LEU A 12 -14.27 -10.66 -6.56
CA LEU A 12 -14.04 -9.64 -5.55
C LEU A 12 -15.07 -8.50 -5.72
N SER A 13 -15.74 -8.14 -4.63
CA SER A 13 -16.54 -6.91 -4.52
C SER A 13 -15.88 -5.96 -3.51
N CYS A 14 -16.14 -4.67 -3.66
CA CYS A 14 -15.61 -3.62 -2.79
C CYS A 14 -16.73 -2.61 -2.52
N ASP A 15 -17.24 -2.60 -1.29
CA ASP A 15 -18.13 -1.53 -0.83
C ASP A 15 -17.28 -0.33 -0.41
N LEU A 16 -17.70 0.85 -0.85
CA LEU A 16 -17.05 2.10 -0.50
C LEU A 16 -17.86 2.82 0.58
N ALA A 17 -17.15 3.38 1.56
CA ALA A 17 -17.76 4.34 2.49
C ALA A 17 -18.12 5.66 1.77
N ASP A 18 -18.80 6.57 2.48
CA ASP A 18 -19.15 7.90 1.97
C ASP A 18 -17.94 8.70 1.45
N GLY A 19 -16.75 8.43 1.98
CA GLY A 19 -15.48 9.02 1.53
C GLY A 19 -14.84 8.35 0.30
N LEU A 20 -15.55 7.43 -0.35
CA LEU A 20 -15.09 6.65 -1.51
C LEU A 20 -13.83 5.80 -1.27
N TYR A 21 -13.53 5.47 -0.01
CA TYR A 21 -12.48 4.52 0.34
C TYR A 21 -13.09 3.12 0.55
N PRO A 22 -12.34 2.04 0.26
CA PRO A 22 -12.78 0.68 0.56
C PRO A 22 -13.12 0.50 2.04
N GLU A 23 -14.36 0.11 2.33
CA GLU A 23 -14.83 -0.20 3.67
C GLU A 23 -14.97 -1.71 3.88
N ARG A 24 -15.49 -2.42 2.86
CA ARG A 24 -15.70 -3.86 2.90
C ARG A 24 -15.25 -4.50 1.61
N LEU A 25 -14.51 -5.59 1.73
CA LEU A 25 -14.19 -6.46 0.62
C LEU A 25 -15.02 -7.74 0.74
N GLY A 26 -15.73 -8.09 -0.33
CA GLY A 26 -16.46 -9.34 -0.45
C GLY A 26 -15.76 -10.28 -1.42
N PHE A 27 -15.77 -11.57 -1.11
CA PHE A 27 -15.21 -12.61 -1.97
C PHE A 27 -16.28 -13.65 -2.24
N THR A 28 -16.38 -14.10 -3.49
CA THR A 28 -17.33 -15.17 -3.85
C THR A 28 -16.89 -16.51 -3.25
N SER A 29 -15.58 -16.76 -3.21
CA SER A 29 -14.98 -17.92 -2.55
C SER A 29 -13.58 -17.58 -2.05
N VAL A 30 -13.17 -18.21 -0.94
CA VAL A 30 -11.83 -18.11 -0.40
C VAL A 30 -11.35 -19.51 -0.07
N GLU A 31 -10.24 -19.91 -0.67
CA GLU A 31 -9.62 -21.21 -0.44
C GLU A 31 -8.38 -21.05 0.45
N PRO A 32 -8.15 -21.96 1.41
CA PRO A 32 -6.89 -22.01 2.13
C PRO A 32 -5.74 -22.21 1.16
N ALA A 33 -4.71 -21.37 1.26
CA ALA A 33 -3.55 -21.55 0.40
C ALA A 33 -2.66 -22.69 0.92
N GLY A 34 -2.28 -23.61 0.03
CA GLY A 34 -1.37 -24.71 0.34
C GLY A 34 0.11 -24.32 0.40
N THR A 35 0.46 -23.09 0.01
CA THR A 35 1.84 -22.59 -0.02
C THR A 35 2.18 -21.82 1.26
N ASP A 36 3.44 -21.91 1.68
CA ASP A 36 3.96 -21.18 2.84
C ASP A 36 3.66 -19.67 2.79
N ARG A 37 3.39 -19.10 3.97
CA ARG A 37 2.98 -17.70 4.12
C ARG A 37 4.02 -16.72 3.59
N GLU A 38 5.30 -16.96 3.83
CA GLU A 38 6.36 -16.02 3.42
C GLU A 38 6.49 -15.96 1.91
N ILE A 39 6.42 -17.12 1.24
CA ILE A 39 6.45 -17.22 -0.22
C ILE A 39 5.25 -16.47 -0.82
N ARG A 40 4.06 -16.62 -0.22
CA ARG A 40 2.86 -15.91 -0.70
C ARG A 40 2.95 -14.40 -0.50
N LEU A 41 3.50 -13.95 0.63
CA LEU A 41 3.71 -12.52 0.88
C LEU A 41 4.70 -11.90 -0.10
N ASP A 42 5.79 -12.61 -0.44
CA ASP A 42 6.76 -12.14 -1.43
C ASP A 42 6.17 -12.07 -2.84
N ALA A 43 5.40 -13.09 -3.25
CA ALA A 43 4.68 -13.08 -4.51
C ALA A 43 3.66 -11.92 -4.58
N ALA A 44 2.89 -11.71 -3.51
CA ALA A 44 1.96 -10.60 -3.40
C ALA A 44 2.66 -9.24 -3.45
N ARG A 45 3.81 -9.09 -2.77
CA ARG A 45 4.64 -7.88 -2.82
C ARG A 45 5.08 -7.59 -4.24
N THR A 46 5.56 -8.61 -4.95
CA THR A 46 6.04 -8.48 -6.33
C THR A 46 4.91 -8.01 -7.25
N ALA A 47 3.74 -8.66 -7.18
CA ALA A 47 2.57 -8.28 -7.97
C ALA A 47 2.07 -6.86 -7.65
N TYR A 48 2.01 -6.51 -6.36
CA TYR A 48 1.64 -5.17 -5.91
C TYR A 48 2.62 -4.11 -6.43
N ARG A 49 3.94 -4.33 -6.28
CA ARG A 49 4.95 -3.36 -6.76
C ARG A 49 4.87 -3.17 -8.26
N GLN A 50 4.64 -4.24 -9.03
CA GLN A 50 4.46 -4.13 -10.48
C GLN A 50 3.28 -3.22 -10.84
N LEU A 51 2.12 -3.40 -10.20
CA LEU A 51 0.93 -2.58 -10.45
C LEU A 51 1.12 -1.14 -9.94
N GLY A 52 1.57 -0.99 -8.69
CA GLY A 52 1.75 0.30 -8.04
C GLY A 52 2.76 1.18 -8.78
N ARG A 53 3.82 0.60 -9.33
CA ARG A 53 4.78 1.35 -10.17
C ARG A 53 4.16 1.86 -11.47
N GLN A 54 3.31 1.07 -12.13
CA GLN A 54 2.61 1.53 -13.34
C GLN A 54 1.68 2.71 -13.04
N ILE A 55 0.98 2.65 -11.90
CA ILE A 55 0.13 3.76 -11.43
C ILE A 55 1.00 5.00 -11.16
N ALA A 56 2.09 4.84 -10.39
CA ALA A 56 2.99 5.93 -10.03
C ALA A 56 3.67 6.57 -11.26
N GLU A 57 4.00 5.78 -12.28
CA GLU A 57 4.54 6.26 -13.57
C GLU A 57 3.54 7.12 -14.31
N ARG A 58 2.28 6.69 -14.37
CA ARG A 58 1.21 7.37 -15.11
C ARG A 58 0.58 8.53 -14.36
N TYR A 59 0.84 8.67 -13.06
CA TYR A 59 0.28 9.75 -12.27
C TYR A 59 0.83 11.12 -12.70
N GLU A 60 -0.07 11.96 -13.19
CA GLU A 60 0.20 13.32 -13.63
C GLU A 60 0.15 14.28 -12.43
N SER A 61 1.32 14.50 -11.81
CA SER A 61 1.46 15.47 -10.73
C SER A 61 1.55 16.90 -11.30
N ALA A 62 0.67 17.79 -10.84
CA ALA A 62 0.73 19.23 -11.16
C ALA A 62 2.00 19.92 -10.63
N VAL A 63 2.70 19.28 -9.67
CA VAL A 63 3.95 19.79 -9.08
C VAL A 63 5.12 18.84 -9.36
N LYS A 64 6.34 19.37 -9.31
CA LYS A 64 7.55 18.56 -9.46
C LYS A 64 7.62 17.49 -8.37
N MET A 65 7.62 16.22 -8.76
CA MET A 65 7.74 15.07 -7.87
C MET A 65 8.99 14.27 -8.23
N SER A 66 9.88 14.06 -7.26
CA SER A 66 11.11 13.27 -7.48
C SER A 66 10.78 11.80 -7.72
N SER A 67 11.63 11.07 -8.43
CA SER A 67 11.50 9.62 -8.59
C SER A 67 11.50 8.88 -7.25
N ARG A 68 12.34 9.32 -6.30
CA ARG A 68 12.37 8.78 -4.94
C ARG A 68 11.02 8.91 -4.25
N GLN A 69 10.37 10.07 -4.34
CA GLN A 69 9.05 10.26 -3.76
C GLN A 69 7.99 9.46 -4.52
N ARG A 70 8.03 9.52 -5.85
CA ARG A 70 7.07 8.86 -6.75
C ARG A 70 7.02 7.35 -6.53
N PHE A 71 8.18 6.70 -6.51
CA PHE A 71 8.25 5.25 -6.36
C PHE A 71 8.34 4.81 -4.91
N GLY A 72 8.91 5.64 -4.05
CA GLY A 72 8.96 5.38 -2.61
C GLY A 72 7.57 5.22 -2.01
N MET A 73 6.55 5.90 -2.53
CA MET A 73 5.19 5.76 -2.01
C MET A 73 4.63 4.35 -2.20
N VAL A 74 5.02 3.66 -3.27
CA VAL A 74 4.61 2.28 -3.53
C VAL A 74 5.18 1.39 -2.44
N ASP A 75 6.49 1.50 -2.19
CA ASP A 75 7.16 0.69 -1.18
C ASP A 75 6.65 1.01 0.23
N ASP A 76 6.49 2.29 0.58
CA ASP A 76 5.96 2.71 1.89
C ASP A 76 4.55 2.16 2.16
N MET A 77 3.67 2.20 1.17
CA MET A 77 2.31 1.71 1.32
C MET A 77 2.24 0.20 1.50
N TRP A 78 3.13 -0.54 0.82
CA TRP A 78 3.25 -1.98 1.04
C TRP A 78 3.66 -2.29 2.49
N GLU A 79 4.72 -1.63 2.98
CA GLU A 79 5.21 -1.88 4.34
C GLU A 79 4.16 -1.50 5.39
N LEU A 80 3.44 -0.39 5.21
CA LEU A 80 2.33 -0.02 6.08
C LEU A 80 1.22 -1.07 6.06
N ALA A 81 0.77 -1.51 4.89
CA ALA A 81 -0.27 -2.53 4.77
C ALA A 81 0.16 -3.88 5.38
N ALA A 82 1.41 -4.30 5.16
CA ALA A 82 1.95 -5.52 5.74
C ALA A 82 2.02 -5.44 7.28
N ARG A 83 2.34 -4.25 7.81
CA ARG A 83 2.35 -3.98 9.25
C ARG A 83 0.95 -4.10 9.86
N GLU A 84 -0.05 -3.47 9.25
CA GLU A 84 -1.46 -3.58 9.65
C GLU A 84 -1.96 -5.03 9.60
N ALA A 85 -1.64 -5.75 8.52
CA ALA A 85 -2.05 -7.14 8.34
C ALA A 85 -1.49 -8.06 9.43
N ARG A 86 -0.21 -7.89 9.80
CA ARG A 86 0.41 -8.63 10.92
C ARG A 86 -0.29 -8.35 12.24
N ALA A 87 -0.61 -7.08 12.50
CA ALA A 87 -1.33 -6.72 13.72
C ALA A 87 -2.72 -7.36 13.77
N ALA A 88 -3.44 -7.35 12.66
CA ALA A 88 -4.77 -7.95 12.55
C ALA A 88 -4.77 -9.48 12.74
N THR A 89 -3.67 -10.17 12.38
CA THR A 89 -3.53 -11.62 12.60
C THR A 89 -2.95 -11.99 13.97
N GLY A 90 -2.72 -11.02 14.85
CA GLY A 90 -2.18 -11.25 16.20
C GLY A 90 -0.65 -11.43 16.26
N ASP A 91 0.06 -11.25 15.14
CA ASP A 91 1.54 -11.28 15.09
C ASP A 91 2.16 -9.99 15.66
N GLY A 92 1.33 -9.02 16.03
CA GLY A 92 1.72 -7.73 16.55
C GLY A 92 2.11 -6.72 15.48
N TRP A 93 2.36 -5.49 15.93
CA TRP A 93 2.56 -4.32 15.08
C TRP A 93 3.95 -4.16 14.48
N GLY A 94 4.97 -4.83 15.01
CA GLY A 94 6.37 -4.59 14.60
C GLY A 94 6.81 -3.11 14.74
N PRO A 95 7.96 -2.74 14.14
CA PRO A 95 8.47 -1.37 14.18
C PRO A 95 7.60 -0.41 13.35
N VAL A 96 7.74 0.89 13.62
CA VAL A 96 7.18 1.94 12.77
C VAL A 96 7.83 1.88 11.39
N VAL A 97 7.04 2.06 10.33
CA VAL A 97 7.56 2.11 8.96
C VAL A 97 8.21 3.47 8.73
N GLU A 98 9.53 3.46 8.56
CA GLU A 98 10.30 4.63 8.10
C GLU A 98 10.05 4.83 6.61
N ARG A 99 9.41 5.95 6.26
CA ARG A 99 8.97 6.18 4.88
C ARG A 99 10.09 6.75 4.04
N THR A 100 10.09 6.37 2.77
CA THR A 100 10.94 6.95 1.72
C THR A 100 10.26 8.13 1.03
N SER A 101 8.95 8.09 0.86
CA SER A 101 8.13 9.15 0.28
C SER A 101 7.61 10.11 1.34
N CYS A 102 7.70 11.41 1.05
CA CYS A 102 7.02 12.42 1.84
C CYS A 102 5.58 12.59 1.34
N CYS A 103 4.60 12.46 2.23
CA CYS A 103 3.20 12.76 1.94
C CYS A 103 2.87 14.26 1.92
N PHE A 104 3.82 15.13 2.33
CA PHE A 104 3.65 16.58 2.45
C PHE A 104 2.48 17.06 3.31
N LEU A 105 1.86 16.19 4.13
CA LEU A 105 0.76 16.59 5.01
C LEU A 105 1.16 17.71 5.99
N PHE A 106 2.42 17.74 6.42
CA PHE A 106 2.96 18.79 7.29
C PHE A 106 2.90 20.20 6.67
N ALA A 107 2.74 20.31 5.34
CA ALA A 107 2.61 21.60 4.67
C ALA A 107 1.19 22.19 4.81
N LEU A 108 0.23 21.41 5.32
CA LEU A 108 -1.13 21.88 5.59
C LEU A 108 -1.17 22.60 6.96
N PRO A 109 -1.96 23.69 7.10
CA PRO A 109 -2.07 24.42 8.36
C PRO A 109 -2.47 23.52 9.54
N GLY A 110 -1.71 23.59 10.63
CA GLY A 110 -1.97 22.82 11.85
C GLY A 110 -1.54 21.35 11.81
N CYS A 111 -0.90 20.90 10.73
CA CYS A 111 -0.34 19.56 10.62
C CYS A 111 1.15 19.53 10.99
N HIS A 112 1.59 18.41 11.56
CA HIS A 112 3.00 18.14 11.89
C HIS A 112 3.52 16.91 11.14
N GLU A 113 4.83 16.73 11.10
CA GLU A 113 5.44 15.53 10.52
C GLU A 113 4.95 14.26 11.22
N CYS A 114 4.54 13.27 10.43
CA CYS A 114 4.19 11.95 10.97
C CYS A 114 5.43 11.21 11.50
N GLY A 115 5.24 10.23 12.38
CA GLY A 115 6.35 9.47 12.98
C GLY A 115 7.28 8.77 11.97
N GLY A 116 6.80 8.40 10.78
CA GLY A 116 7.63 7.84 9.71
C GLY A 116 8.11 8.87 8.67
N CYS A 117 8.07 10.18 8.96
CA CYS A 117 8.38 11.21 7.97
C CYS A 117 9.86 11.13 7.53
N PRO A 118 10.17 11.02 6.22
CA PRO A 118 11.55 10.94 5.73
C PRO A 118 12.41 12.16 6.11
N ARG A 119 11.79 13.29 6.47
CA ARG A 119 12.50 14.51 6.89
C ARG A 119 13.01 14.43 8.33
N LEU A 120 12.44 13.55 9.13
CA LEU A 120 12.87 13.29 10.51
C LEU A 120 13.94 12.19 10.57
N ALA A 121 14.15 11.46 9.47
CA ALA A 121 15.19 10.45 9.38
C ALA A 121 16.56 11.09 9.62
N ARG A 122 17.31 10.58 10.59
CA ARG A 122 18.69 11.00 10.82
C ARG A 122 19.54 10.41 9.69
N HIS A 123 20.15 11.26 8.88
CA HIS A 123 21.18 10.84 7.94
C HIS A 123 22.45 10.52 8.74
N THR A 124 22.60 9.27 9.17
CA THR A 124 23.90 8.70 9.54
C THR A 124 24.67 8.33 8.28
#